data_AF-A0A255H9N7-F1
#
_entry.id   AF-A0A255H9N7-F1
#
_cell.length_a   1.000
_cell.length_b   1.000
_cell.length_c   1.000
_cell.angle_alpha   90.00
_cell.angle_beta   90.00
_cell.angle_gamma   90.00
#
_symmetry.space_group_name_H-M   'P 1'
#
loop_
_entity.id
_entity.type
_entity.pdbx_description
1 polymer ?
#
loop_
_entity_poly.entity_id
_entity_poly.type
_entity_poly.pdbx_seq_one_letter_code
_entity_poly.pdbx_strand_id
1 'polypeptide(L)'
;MPGVRETGRMVRRLIQLYLGVALYGFSLALTVRANLGLSPWDVFHQGVAQRIGWRIGTVLIVTSLAVLLLWIPLRQRPGLGTISNAVLVGVAMNATLDVLPPAQTWWWRAILLVAGVVLNGFATAAYIGARLGPGPRDGLMTGLVGRTGRSVRLIRTGIEVVVLAIGWLLGGTVGIGTLAYAFGIGPITHFFMPLLVAPQKPPPQVDPEHFAPAND
;
A
#
# COMPACT_ATOMS: atom_id res chain seq x y z
N MET A 1 -1.00 16.08 32.92
CA MET A 1 0.22 15.80 32.13
C MET A 1 -0.14 15.43 30.68
N PRO A 2 -0.13 16.41 29.76
CA PRO A 2 -0.48 16.20 28.34
C PRO A 2 0.50 15.29 27.57
N GLY A 3 1.80 15.32 27.91
CA GLY A 3 2.86 14.64 27.14
C GLY A 3 2.81 13.10 27.17
N VAL A 4 2.48 12.48 28.31
CA VAL A 4 2.48 11.01 28.43
C VAL A 4 1.40 10.36 27.54
N ARG A 5 0.22 11.00 27.41
CA ARG A 5 -0.86 10.53 26.54
C ARG A 5 -0.52 10.71 25.06
N GLU A 6 0.29 11.70 24.72
CA GLU A 6 0.73 11.96 23.34
C GLU A 6 1.79 10.96 22.88
N THR A 7 2.77 10.66 23.74
CA THR A 7 3.77 9.61 23.50
C THR A 7 3.13 8.23 23.33
N GLY A 8 2.18 7.85 24.21
CA GLY A 8 1.48 6.56 24.10
C GLY A 8 0.69 6.41 22.79
N ARG A 9 0.08 7.49 22.28
CA ARG A 9 -0.60 7.50 20.98
C ARG A 9 0.38 7.34 19.82
N MET A 10 1.55 7.96 19.88
CA MET A 10 2.57 7.82 18.84
C MET A 10 3.13 6.41 18.78
N VAL A 11 3.47 5.81 19.93
CA VAL A 11 3.99 4.43 20.02
C VAL A 11 2.98 3.45 19.41
N ARG A 12 1.69 3.56 19.74
CA ARG A 12 0.64 2.73 19.13
C ARG A 12 0.61 2.86 17.60
N ARG A 13 0.73 4.08 17.07
CA ARG A 13 0.72 4.34 15.62
C ARG A 13 1.96 3.75 14.93
N LEU A 14 3.13 3.81 15.57
CA LEU A 14 4.35 3.20 15.05
C LEU A 14 4.24 1.67 15.03
N ILE A 15 3.78 1.07 16.13
CA ILE A 15 3.55 -0.38 16.19
C ILE A 15 2.57 -0.82 15.10
N GLN A 16 1.45 -0.10 14.96
CA GLN A 16 0.46 -0.37 13.94
C GLN A 16 1.03 -0.23 12.52
N LEU A 17 1.84 0.81 12.27
CA LEU A 17 2.52 1.01 10.98
C LEU A 17 3.43 -0.18 10.65
N TYR A 18 4.35 -0.53 11.56
CA TYR A 18 5.35 -1.56 11.27
C TYR A 18 4.76 -2.96 11.17
N LEU A 19 3.79 -3.30 12.04
CA LEU A 19 3.05 -4.56 11.92
C LEU A 19 2.23 -4.60 10.61
N GLY A 20 1.57 -3.50 10.27
CA GLY A 20 0.82 -3.39 9.02
C GLY A 20 1.71 -3.56 7.79
N VAL A 21 2.88 -2.92 7.76
CA VAL A 21 3.83 -2.99 6.65
C VAL A 21 4.47 -4.38 6.52
N ALA A 22 4.86 -5.01 7.64
CA ALA A 22 5.39 -6.37 7.64
C ALA A 22 4.34 -7.37 7.14
N LEU A 23 3.09 -7.25 7.63
CA LEU A 23 1.98 -8.08 7.20
C LEU A 23 1.62 -7.84 5.73
N TYR A 24 1.80 -6.62 5.22
CA TYR A 24 1.63 -6.33 3.80
C TYR A 24 2.60 -7.16 2.96
N GLY A 25 3.91 -7.09 3.25
CA GLY A 25 4.91 -7.88 2.52
C GLY A 25 4.67 -9.40 2.62
N PHE A 26 4.31 -9.88 3.82
CA PHE A 26 3.91 -11.28 4.02
C PHE A 26 2.73 -11.68 3.14
N SER A 27 1.66 -10.86 3.11
CA SER A 27 0.46 -11.12 2.32
C SER A 27 0.74 -11.19 0.81
N LEU A 28 1.65 -10.34 0.30
CA LEU A 28 2.09 -10.40 -1.10
C LEU A 28 2.88 -11.68 -1.39
N ALA A 29 3.72 -12.13 -0.46
CA ALA A 29 4.43 -13.39 -0.64
C ALA A 29 3.45 -14.58 -0.70
N LEU A 30 2.35 -14.56 0.05
CA LEU A 30 1.30 -15.59 -0.04
C LEU A 30 0.68 -15.64 -1.44
N THR A 31 0.32 -14.49 -2.01
CA THR A 31 -0.27 -14.44 -3.36
C THR A 31 0.72 -14.90 -4.44
N VAL A 32 2.01 -14.58 -4.27
CA VAL A 32 3.09 -15.11 -5.12
C VAL A 32 3.21 -16.63 -5.01
N ARG A 33 3.19 -17.19 -3.79
CA ARG A 33 3.28 -18.64 -3.58
C ARG A 33 2.01 -19.39 -4.02
N ALA A 34 0.87 -18.71 -4.06
CA ALA A 34 -0.36 -19.26 -4.63
C ALA A 34 -0.25 -19.50 -6.14
N ASN A 35 0.51 -18.68 -6.86
CA ASN A 35 0.70 -18.81 -8.32
C ASN A 35 -0.63 -18.94 -9.11
N LEU A 36 -1.64 -18.14 -8.73
CA LEU A 36 -2.95 -18.10 -9.39
C LEU A 36 -3.23 -16.74 -10.07
N GLY A 37 -2.24 -15.85 -10.12
CA GLY A 37 -2.37 -14.46 -10.56
C GLY A 37 -2.06 -13.48 -9.43
N LEU A 38 -1.48 -12.33 -9.79
CA LEU A 38 -1.01 -11.32 -8.84
C LEU A 38 -1.78 -10.01 -8.97
N SER A 39 -1.58 -9.10 -8.01
CA SER A 39 -2.04 -7.71 -8.13
C SER A 39 -1.39 -7.02 -9.34
N PRO A 40 -2.02 -5.99 -9.96
CA PRO A 40 -1.44 -5.29 -11.12
C PRO A 40 0.03 -4.88 -10.97
N TRP A 41 0.39 -4.36 -9.80
CA TRP A 41 1.76 -3.95 -9.50
C TRP A 41 2.70 -5.13 -9.30
N ASP A 42 2.23 -6.23 -8.70
CA ASP A 42 3.06 -7.41 -8.53
C ASP A 42 3.23 -8.21 -9.82
N VAL A 43 2.28 -8.14 -10.75
CA VAL A 43 2.48 -8.62 -12.12
C VAL A 43 3.66 -7.87 -12.75
N PHE A 44 3.73 -6.54 -12.58
CA PHE A 44 4.88 -5.75 -13.02
C PHE A 44 6.17 -6.10 -12.29
N HIS A 45 6.16 -6.14 -10.96
CA HIS A 45 7.36 -6.47 -10.18
C HIS A 45 7.89 -7.86 -10.53
N GLN A 46 7.00 -8.84 -10.69
CA GLN A 46 7.37 -10.19 -11.08
C GLN A 46 7.94 -10.24 -12.50
N GLY A 47 7.29 -9.57 -13.46
CA GLY A 47 7.77 -9.50 -14.84
C GLY A 47 9.17 -8.90 -14.92
N VAL A 48 9.40 -7.74 -14.29
CA VAL A 48 10.73 -7.12 -14.23
C VAL A 48 11.74 -8.05 -13.54
N ALA A 49 11.39 -8.62 -12.38
CA ALA A 49 12.26 -9.51 -11.62
C ALA A 49 12.76 -10.70 -12.45
N GLN A 50 11.88 -11.33 -13.22
CA GLN A 50 12.23 -12.44 -14.10
C GLN A 50 13.18 -12.04 -15.23
N ARG A 51 13.07 -10.81 -15.75
CA ARG A 51 13.91 -10.33 -16.86
C ARG A 51 15.33 -9.95 -16.45
N ILE A 52 15.51 -9.46 -15.22
CA ILE A 52 16.81 -9.00 -14.71
C ILE A 52 17.43 -9.95 -13.67
N GLY A 53 16.76 -11.06 -13.35
CA GLY A 53 17.25 -12.05 -12.38
C GLY A 53 17.24 -11.57 -10.94
N TRP A 54 16.38 -10.61 -10.60
CA TRP A 54 16.29 -10.06 -9.24
C TRP A 54 15.18 -10.70 -8.43
N ARG A 55 15.25 -10.54 -7.11
CA ARG A 55 14.15 -10.93 -6.22
C ARG A 55 12.99 -9.94 -6.38
N ILE A 56 11.76 -10.45 -6.41
CA ILE A 56 10.55 -9.63 -6.61
C ILE A 56 10.41 -8.51 -5.56
N GLY A 57 10.70 -8.79 -4.28
CA GLY A 57 10.67 -7.78 -3.23
C GLY A 57 11.72 -6.68 -3.43
N THR A 58 12.86 -6.99 -4.04
CA THR A 58 13.90 -6.00 -4.38
C THR A 58 13.42 -5.08 -5.50
N VAL A 59 12.78 -5.66 -6.52
CA VAL A 59 12.17 -4.87 -7.61
C VAL A 59 11.05 -3.97 -7.07
N LEU A 60 10.24 -4.45 -6.13
CA LEU A 60 9.22 -3.65 -5.45
C LEU A 60 9.83 -2.44 -4.75
N ILE A 61 10.96 -2.62 -4.02
CA ILE A 61 11.67 -1.51 -3.36
C ILE A 61 12.16 -0.49 -4.38
N VAL A 62 12.87 -0.94 -5.41
CA VAL A 62 13.42 -0.03 -6.43
C VAL A 62 12.31 0.71 -7.17
N THR A 63 11.23 0.02 -7.52
CA THR A 63 10.03 0.62 -8.14
C THR A 63 9.41 1.66 -7.21
N SER A 64 9.29 1.35 -5.92
CA SER A 64 8.75 2.27 -4.92
C SER A 64 9.60 3.53 -4.80
N LEU A 65 10.92 3.40 -4.74
CA LEU A 65 11.85 4.53 -4.72
C LEU A 65 11.75 5.36 -6.01
N ALA A 66 11.65 4.72 -7.18
CA ALA A 66 11.44 5.41 -8.45
C ALA A 66 10.12 6.20 -8.47
N VAL A 67 9.04 5.63 -7.94
CA VAL A 67 7.76 6.33 -7.79
C VAL A 67 7.88 7.53 -6.85
N LEU A 68 8.65 7.42 -5.76
CA LEU A 68 8.90 8.56 -4.89
C LEU A 68 9.69 9.68 -5.58
N LEU A 69 10.57 9.37 -6.54
CA LEU A 69 11.22 10.42 -7.36
C LEU A 69 10.19 11.17 -8.22
N LEU A 70 9.14 10.49 -8.70
CA LEU A 70 8.03 11.13 -9.41
C LEU A 70 7.21 12.08 -8.52
N TRP A 71 7.37 12.03 -7.19
CA TRP A 71 6.70 12.98 -6.29
C TRP A 71 7.36 14.36 -6.27
N ILE A 72 8.63 14.47 -6.68
CA ILE A 72 9.36 15.75 -6.76
C ILE A 72 8.57 16.77 -7.63
N PRO A 73 8.18 16.45 -8.88
CA PRO A 73 7.36 17.37 -9.68
C PRO A 73 5.93 17.51 -9.16
N LEU A 74 5.45 16.59 -8.33
CA LEU A 74 4.12 16.64 -7.69
C LEU A 74 4.12 17.44 -6.38
N ARG A 75 5.30 17.89 -5.91
CA ARG A 75 5.49 18.65 -4.66
C ARG A 75 4.91 17.95 -3.42
N GLN A 76 4.87 16.62 -3.42
CA GLN A 76 4.45 15.84 -2.25
C GLN A 76 5.62 15.54 -1.33
N ARG A 77 5.41 15.64 -0.02
CA ARG A 77 6.42 15.32 1.00
C ARG A 77 6.20 13.89 1.52
N PRO A 78 7.16 12.96 1.37
CA PRO A 78 7.03 11.62 1.92
C PRO A 78 7.04 11.66 3.45
N GLY A 79 6.14 10.90 4.07
CA GLY A 79 6.11 10.71 5.52
C GLY A 79 6.93 9.48 5.95
N LEU A 80 7.07 9.28 7.26
CA LEU A 80 7.73 8.09 7.81
C LEU A 80 7.09 6.79 7.31
N GLY A 81 5.76 6.76 7.25
CA GLY A 81 5.00 5.62 6.72
C GLY A 81 5.27 5.37 5.25
N THR A 82 5.50 6.43 4.46
CA THR A 82 5.83 6.33 3.03
C THR A 82 7.16 5.64 2.81
N ILE A 83 8.21 6.10 3.49
CA ILE A 83 9.56 5.51 3.38
C ILE A 83 9.57 4.09 3.96
N SER A 84 8.92 3.89 5.11
CA SER A 84 8.81 2.57 5.74
C SER A 84 8.12 1.57 4.82
N ASN A 85 7.01 1.96 4.17
CA ASN A 85 6.29 1.13 3.21
C ASN A 85 7.16 0.83 1.98
N ALA A 86 7.81 1.84 1.39
CA ALA A 86 8.63 1.71 0.20
C ALA A 86 9.75 0.66 0.35
N VAL A 87 10.31 0.51 1.55
CA VAL A 87 11.43 -0.40 1.83
C VAL A 87 10.95 -1.70 2.48
N LEU A 88 10.24 -1.61 3.59
CA LEU A 88 9.99 -2.77 4.45
C LEU A 88 8.97 -3.76 3.86
N VAL A 89 8.07 -3.32 2.97
CA VAL A 89 7.16 -4.26 2.27
C VAL A 89 7.98 -5.26 1.44
N GLY A 90 8.93 -4.78 0.65
CA GLY A 90 9.77 -5.64 -0.18
C GLY A 90 10.72 -6.52 0.63
N VAL A 91 11.26 -5.99 1.74
CA VAL A 91 12.07 -6.78 2.68
C VAL A 91 11.25 -7.92 3.29
N ALA A 92 10.07 -7.63 3.84
CA ALA A 92 9.19 -8.62 4.44
C ALA A 92 8.71 -9.65 3.40
N MET A 93 8.45 -9.22 2.17
CA MET A 93 8.09 -10.11 1.07
C MET A 93 9.23 -11.10 0.75
N ASN A 94 10.45 -10.60 0.56
CA ASN A 94 11.63 -11.44 0.32
C ASN A 94 11.88 -12.41 1.47
N ALA A 95 11.86 -11.91 2.72
CA ALA A 95 12.05 -12.75 3.90
C ALA A 95 10.99 -13.87 3.98
N THR A 96 9.74 -13.56 3.66
CA THR A 96 8.65 -14.56 3.63
C THR A 96 8.87 -15.57 2.51
N LEU A 97 9.30 -15.13 1.32
CA LEU A 97 9.59 -16.02 0.20
C LEU A 97 10.78 -16.96 0.51
N ASP A 98 11.75 -16.55 1.33
CA ASP A 98 12.87 -17.44 1.68
C ASP A 98 12.43 -18.66 2.52
N VAL A 99 11.37 -18.51 3.31
CA VAL A 99 10.91 -19.56 4.23
C VAL A 99 9.65 -20.29 3.75
N LEU A 100 8.79 -19.63 2.98
CA LEU A 100 7.53 -20.21 2.50
C LEU A 100 7.73 -20.82 1.12
N PRO A 101 7.65 -22.14 0.91
CA PRO A 101 7.79 -22.76 -0.40
C PRO A 101 6.57 -22.52 -1.31
N PRO A 102 6.68 -22.75 -2.64
CA PRO A 102 5.54 -22.73 -3.56
C PRO A 102 4.46 -23.76 -3.18
N ALA A 103 3.19 -23.38 -3.30
CA ALA A 103 2.08 -24.31 -3.13
C ALA A 103 1.99 -25.31 -4.30
N GLN A 104 2.03 -26.60 -3.97
CA GLN A 104 1.99 -27.66 -4.97
C GLN A 104 0.56 -28.08 -5.35
N THR A 105 -0.35 -28.11 -4.38
CA THR A 105 -1.75 -28.53 -4.59
C THR A 105 -2.67 -27.35 -4.87
N TRP A 106 -3.69 -27.57 -5.70
CA TRP A 106 -4.62 -26.52 -6.13
C TRP A 106 -5.40 -25.89 -4.95
N TRP A 107 -5.80 -26.70 -3.96
CA TRP A 107 -6.55 -26.22 -2.80
C TRP A 107 -5.68 -25.34 -1.89
N TRP A 108 -4.39 -25.69 -1.74
CA TRP A 108 -3.46 -24.86 -0.96
C TRP A 108 -3.18 -23.53 -1.65
N ARG A 109 -3.07 -23.53 -2.98
CA ARG A 109 -2.99 -22.30 -3.78
C ARG A 109 -4.20 -21.40 -3.56
N ALA A 110 -5.41 -21.96 -3.55
CA ALA A 110 -6.63 -21.21 -3.28
C ALA A 110 -6.65 -20.61 -1.87
N ILE A 111 -6.25 -21.37 -0.85
CA ILE A 111 -6.15 -20.88 0.53
C ILE A 111 -5.14 -19.74 0.63
N LEU A 112 -3.94 -19.90 0.06
CA LEU A 112 -2.90 -18.86 0.07
C LEU A 112 -3.36 -17.60 -0.67
N LEU A 113 -4.07 -17.74 -1.79
CA LEU A 113 -4.61 -16.60 -2.53
C LEU A 113 -5.64 -15.84 -1.68
N VAL A 114 -6.63 -16.53 -1.12
CA VAL A 114 -7.69 -15.90 -0.31
C VAL A 114 -7.10 -15.27 0.94
N ALA A 115 -6.25 -16.00 1.67
CA ALA A 115 -5.56 -15.47 2.85
C ALA A 115 -4.69 -14.27 2.49
N GLY A 116 -3.93 -14.35 1.40
CA GLY A 116 -3.10 -13.25 0.89
C GLY A 116 -3.92 -12.00 0.59
N VAL A 117 -5.03 -12.11 -0.15
CA VAL A 117 -5.89 -10.96 -0.49
C VAL A 117 -6.53 -10.36 0.76
N VAL A 118 -7.08 -11.18 1.67
CA VAL A 118 -7.71 -10.70 2.90
C VAL A 118 -6.71 -10.03 3.83
N LEU A 119 -5.56 -10.66 4.07
CA LEU A 119 -4.49 -10.10 4.88
C LEU A 119 -3.93 -8.83 4.24
N ASN A 120 -3.85 -8.76 2.91
CA ASN A 120 -3.39 -7.55 2.23
C ASN A 120 -4.35 -6.38 2.45
N GLY A 121 -5.66 -6.60 2.40
CA GLY A 121 -6.65 -5.57 2.71
C GLY A 121 -6.59 -5.11 4.17
N PHE A 122 -6.45 -6.04 5.12
CA PHE A 122 -6.24 -5.73 6.53
C PHE A 122 -4.94 -4.95 6.76
N ALA A 123 -3.82 -5.40 6.18
CA ALA A 123 -2.52 -4.74 6.26
C ALA A 123 -2.55 -3.34 5.66
N THR A 124 -3.26 -3.17 4.53
CA THR A 124 -3.50 -1.88 3.89
C THR A 124 -4.21 -0.92 4.85
N ALA A 125 -5.30 -1.39 5.46
CA ALA A 125 -6.02 -0.62 6.47
C ALA A 125 -5.16 -0.31 7.71
N ALA A 126 -4.31 -1.24 8.15
CA ALA A 126 -3.42 -1.03 9.29
C ALA A 126 -2.39 0.08 9.02
N TYR A 127 -1.65 0.03 7.92
CA TYR A 127 -0.60 1.02 7.65
C TYR A 127 -1.17 2.40 7.33
N ILE A 128 -2.24 2.47 6.49
CA ILE A 128 -2.90 3.75 6.17
C ILE A 128 -3.53 4.33 7.44
N GLY A 129 -4.15 3.47 8.26
CA GLY A 129 -4.80 3.84 9.51
C GLY A 129 -3.84 4.46 10.53
N ALA A 130 -2.53 4.17 10.46
CA ALA A 130 -1.53 4.80 11.30
C ALA A 130 -1.35 6.31 11.01
N ARG A 131 -1.80 6.81 9.86
CA ARG A 131 -1.72 8.22 9.43
C ARG A 131 -0.31 8.80 9.45
N LEU A 132 0.71 8.00 9.14
CA LEU A 132 2.13 8.39 9.13
C LEU A 132 2.68 8.66 7.72
N GLY A 133 1.80 8.69 6.72
CA GLY A 133 2.14 8.92 5.31
C GLY A 133 1.56 7.82 4.42
N PRO A 134 1.07 8.14 3.21
CA PRO A 134 0.57 7.17 2.25
C PRO A 134 1.71 6.36 1.62
N GLY A 135 1.43 5.21 1.02
CA GLY A 135 2.43 4.46 0.26
C GLY A 135 2.85 5.19 -1.04
N PRO A 136 3.99 4.84 -1.66
CA PRO A 136 4.47 5.48 -2.89
C PRO A 136 3.42 5.50 -4.02
N ARG A 137 2.74 4.36 -4.25
CA ARG A 137 1.64 4.23 -5.21
C ARG A 137 0.46 5.14 -4.88
N ASP A 138 0.08 5.18 -3.61
CA ASP A 138 -1.07 5.96 -3.16
C ASP A 138 -0.83 7.45 -3.36
N GLY A 139 0.36 7.95 -3.03
CA GLY A 139 0.69 9.35 -3.26
C GLY A 139 0.89 9.71 -4.73
N LEU A 140 1.38 8.77 -5.56
CA LEU A 140 1.36 8.97 -7.02
C LEU A 140 -0.08 9.20 -7.53
N MET A 141 -1.02 8.36 -7.08
CA MET A 141 -2.44 8.49 -7.43
C MET A 141 -3.01 9.84 -6.95
N THR A 142 -2.83 10.20 -5.67
CA THR A 142 -3.38 11.47 -5.15
C THR A 142 -2.70 12.69 -5.78
N GLY A 143 -1.42 12.59 -6.14
CA GLY A 143 -0.67 13.67 -6.77
C GLY A 143 -1.11 13.92 -8.20
N LEU A 144 -1.32 12.85 -8.97
CA LEU A 144 -1.87 12.97 -10.32
C LEU A 144 -3.31 13.51 -10.31
N VAL A 145 -4.14 13.09 -9.35
CA VAL A 145 -5.48 13.66 -9.16
C VAL A 145 -5.38 15.16 -8.85
N GLY A 146 -4.57 15.54 -7.87
CA GLY A 146 -4.38 16.94 -7.48
C GLY A 146 -3.83 17.83 -8.60
N ARG A 147 -3.01 17.27 -9.49
CA ARG A 147 -2.41 18.03 -10.59
C ARG A 147 -3.29 18.10 -11.85
N THR A 148 -4.09 17.06 -12.12
CA THR A 148 -4.89 16.96 -13.36
C THR A 148 -6.36 17.32 -13.18
N GLY A 149 -6.87 17.35 -11.94
CA GLY A 149 -8.29 17.54 -11.64
C GLY A 149 -9.19 16.38 -12.08
N ARG A 150 -8.61 15.27 -12.56
CA ARG A 150 -9.36 14.09 -13.02
C ARG A 150 -9.84 13.25 -11.83
N SER A 151 -10.86 12.42 -12.07
CA SER A 151 -11.42 11.57 -11.02
C SER A 151 -10.42 10.52 -10.51
N VAL A 152 -10.49 10.21 -9.21
CA VAL A 152 -9.66 9.17 -8.57
C VAL A 152 -9.80 7.83 -9.30
N ARG A 153 -11.03 7.49 -9.73
CA ARG A 153 -11.30 6.26 -10.48
C ARG A 153 -10.49 6.20 -11.77
N LEU A 154 -10.51 7.28 -12.56
CA LEU A 154 -9.81 7.31 -13.85
C LEU A 154 -8.29 7.16 -13.67
N ILE A 155 -7.69 7.94 -12.76
CA ILE A 155 -6.25 7.91 -12.51
C ILE A 155 -5.84 6.53 -11.98
N ARG A 156 -6.57 5.99 -11.00
CA ARG A 156 -6.28 4.69 -10.42
C ARG A 156 -6.36 3.57 -11.46
N THR A 157 -7.46 3.49 -12.19
CA THR A 157 -7.67 2.45 -13.21
C THR A 157 -6.65 2.58 -14.33
N GLY A 158 -6.34 3.79 -14.79
CA GLY A 158 -5.33 4.01 -15.82
C GLY A 158 -3.94 3.50 -15.41
N ILE A 159 -3.49 3.87 -14.20
CA ILE A 159 -2.21 3.38 -13.66
C ILE A 159 -2.22 1.86 -13.52
N GLU A 160 -3.26 1.28 -12.92
CA GLU A 160 -3.37 -0.17 -12.72
C GLU A 160 -3.35 -0.93 -14.04
N VAL A 161 -4.08 -0.46 -15.06
CA VAL A 161 -4.10 -1.09 -16.39
C VAL A 161 -2.75 -1.00 -17.08
N VAL A 162 -2.09 0.16 -17.06
CA VAL A 162 -0.78 0.35 -17.71
C VAL A 162 0.27 -0.55 -17.06
N VAL A 163 0.34 -0.55 -15.72
CA VAL A 163 1.33 -1.36 -14.98
C VAL A 163 1.04 -2.85 -15.17
N LEU A 164 -0.23 -3.27 -15.12
CA LEU A 164 -0.63 -4.66 -15.41
C LEU A 164 -0.22 -5.08 -16.83
N ALA A 165 -0.49 -4.25 -17.84
CA ALA A 165 -0.17 -4.54 -19.23
C ALA A 165 1.35 -4.68 -19.43
N ILE A 166 2.14 -3.74 -18.92
CA ILE A 166 3.61 -3.82 -18.98
C ILE A 166 4.11 -5.08 -18.26
N GLY A 167 3.63 -5.33 -17.05
CA GLY A 167 4.03 -6.50 -16.29
C GLY A 167 3.71 -7.82 -16.98
N TRP A 168 2.53 -7.91 -17.58
CA TRP A 168 2.11 -9.10 -18.31
C TRP A 168 2.97 -9.33 -19.56
N LEU A 169 3.27 -8.26 -20.32
CA LEU A 169 4.20 -8.32 -21.46
C LEU A 169 5.62 -8.73 -21.05
N LEU A 170 6.04 -8.43 -19.82
CA LEU A 170 7.33 -8.83 -19.27
C LEU A 170 7.36 -10.26 -18.72
N GLY A 171 6.22 -10.97 -18.71
CA GLY A 171 6.12 -12.36 -18.24
C GLY A 171 5.50 -12.52 -16.84
N GLY A 172 4.98 -11.45 -16.24
CA GLY A 172 4.26 -11.52 -14.98
C GLY A 172 2.98 -12.36 -15.05
N THR A 173 2.65 -13.05 -13.95
CA THR A 173 1.53 -13.99 -13.88
C THR A 173 0.20 -13.26 -13.72
N VAL A 174 -0.62 -13.29 -14.77
CA VAL A 174 -2.03 -12.88 -14.75
C VAL A 174 -2.92 -14.11 -14.64
N GLY A 175 -3.94 -14.07 -13.78
CA GLY A 175 -4.86 -15.20 -13.61
C GLY A 175 -6.08 -14.86 -12.77
N ILE A 176 -6.79 -15.89 -12.28
CA ILE A 176 -7.99 -15.72 -11.45
C ILE A 176 -7.72 -14.91 -10.18
N GLY A 177 -6.51 -15.03 -9.63
CA GLY A 177 -6.04 -14.24 -8.49
C GLY A 177 -5.93 -12.75 -8.79
N THR A 178 -5.61 -12.37 -10.03
CA THR A 178 -5.58 -10.97 -10.46
C THR A 178 -6.99 -10.37 -10.44
N LEU A 179 -7.98 -11.11 -10.93
CA LEU A 179 -9.39 -10.69 -10.87
C LEU A 179 -9.88 -10.63 -9.42
N ALA A 180 -9.63 -11.68 -8.65
CA ALA A 180 -9.99 -11.72 -7.23
C ALA A 180 -9.39 -10.55 -6.44
N TYR A 181 -8.13 -10.20 -6.71
CA TYR A 181 -7.48 -9.05 -6.11
C TYR A 181 -8.14 -7.74 -6.56
N ALA A 182 -8.34 -7.54 -7.87
CA ALA A 182 -8.90 -6.31 -8.43
C ALA A 182 -10.30 -5.99 -7.86
N PHE A 183 -11.17 -7.00 -7.74
CA PHE A 183 -12.52 -6.82 -7.20
C PHE A 183 -12.57 -6.87 -5.67
N GLY A 184 -11.72 -7.67 -5.03
CA GLY A 184 -11.76 -7.92 -3.58
C GLY A 184 -11.04 -6.87 -2.73
N ILE A 185 -9.89 -6.34 -3.20
CA ILE A 185 -9.02 -5.53 -2.35
C ILE A 185 -9.71 -4.25 -1.85
N GLY A 186 -10.53 -3.61 -2.69
CA GLY A 186 -11.25 -2.38 -2.35
C GLY A 186 -12.25 -2.60 -1.21
N PRO A 187 -13.26 -3.47 -1.38
CA PRO A 187 -14.22 -3.80 -0.34
C PRO A 187 -13.58 -4.29 0.97
N ILE A 188 -12.58 -5.17 0.89
CA ILE A 188 -11.89 -5.70 2.07
C ILE A 188 -11.16 -4.60 2.84
N THR A 189 -10.41 -3.73 2.13
CA THR A 189 -9.72 -2.61 2.77
C THR A 189 -10.73 -1.66 3.42
N HIS A 190 -11.82 -1.35 2.73
CA HIS A 190 -12.88 -0.47 3.25
C HIS A 190 -13.53 -1.05 4.50
N PHE A 191 -13.75 -2.36 4.56
CA PHE A 191 -14.27 -3.05 5.73
C PHE A 191 -13.36 -2.90 6.96
N PHE A 192 -12.05 -3.08 6.80
CA PHE A 192 -11.10 -2.99 7.93
C PHE A 192 -10.74 -1.54 8.32
N MET A 193 -10.94 -0.58 7.44
CA MET A 193 -10.48 0.79 7.65
C MET A 193 -11.04 1.44 8.94
N PRO A 194 -12.36 1.43 9.22
CA PRO A 194 -12.91 2.03 10.45
C PRO A 194 -12.33 1.46 11.74
N LEU A 195 -11.90 0.18 11.73
CA LEU A 195 -11.36 -0.51 12.90
C LEU A 195 -9.92 -0.09 13.23
N LEU A 196 -9.20 0.41 12.24
CA LEU A 196 -7.75 0.64 12.33
C LEU A 196 -7.36 2.10 12.16
N VAL A 197 -8.27 2.99 11.80
CA VAL A 197 -7.97 4.43 11.71
C VAL A 197 -7.61 5.01 13.07
N ALA A 198 -6.40 5.58 13.19
CA ALA A 198 -6.02 6.37 14.35
C ALA A 198 -6.85 7.68 14.42
N PRO A 199 -7.20 8.16 15.63
CA PRO A 199 -7.96 9.41 15.81
C PRO A 199 -7.26 10.60 15.14
N GLN A 200 -8.04 11.45 14.45
CA GLN A 200 -7.54 12.76 14.00
C GLN A 200 -7.49 13.72 15.17
N LYS A 201 -6.45 14.55 15.25
CA LYS A 201 -6.49 15.75 16.09
C LYS A 201 -7.60 16.64 15.50
N PRO A 202 -8.58 17.11 16.27
CA PRO A 202 -9.57 18.05 15.77
C PRO A 202 -8.86 19.25 15.12
N PRO A 203 -9.40 19.81 14.03
CA PRO A 203 -8.88 21.07 13.52
C PRO A 203 -8.87 22.10 14.66
N PRO A 204 -7.91 23.04 14.70
CA PRO A 204 -7.93 24.14 15.65
C PRO A 204 -9.30 24.79 15.58
N GLN A 205 -9.98 24.90 16.73
CA GLN A 205 -11.21 25.68 16.79
C GLN A 205 -10.82 27.11 16.44
N VAL A 206 -11.37 27.63 15.34
CA VAL A 206 -11.23 29.04 14.99
C VAL A 206 -12.03 29.79 16.03
N ASP A 207 -11.35 30.56 16.86
CA ASP A 207 -11.98 31.39 17.87
C ASP A 207 -12.86 32.44 17.18
N PRO A 208 -14.20 32.41 17.36
CA PRO A 208 -15.09 33.38 16.74
C PRO A 208 -14.76 34.82 17.11
N GLU A 209 -14.10 35.06 18.25
CA GLU A 209 -13.72 36.38 18.72
C GLU A 209 -12.60 37.03 17.88
N HIS A 210 -11.85 36.26 17.09
CA HIS A 210 -10.80 36.80 16.22
C HIS A 210 -11.34 37.56 14.99
N PHE A 211 -12.66 37.48 14.74
CA PHE A 211 -13.35 38.18 13.65
C PHE A 211 -14.37 39.21 14.13
N ALA A 212 -14.44 39.51 15.44
CA ALA A 212 -15.26 40.61 15.90
C ALA A 212 -14.67 41.93 15.37
N PRO A 213 -15.42 42.74 14.59
CA PRO A 213 -14.97 44.08 14.27
C PRO A 213 -14.74 44.84 15.58
N ALA A 214 -13.62 45.54 15.69
CA ALA A 214 -13.42 46.50 16.77
C ALA A 214 -14.60 47.48 16.72
N ASN A 215 -15.39 47.53 17.80
CA ASN A 215 -16.43 48.53 17.94
C ASN A 215 -15.74 49.89 18.11
N ASP A 216 -15.66 50.65 17.02
CA ASP A 216 -15.36 52.09 17.01
C ASP A 216 -16.64 52.90 17.24
#